data_AF-A0AAQ4P221-F1
#
_entry.id   AF-A0AAQ4P221-F1
#
_cell.length_a   1.000
_cell.length_b   1.000
_cell.length_c   1.000
_cell.angle_alpha   90.00
_cell.angle_beta   90.00
_cell.angle_gamma   90.00
#
_symmetry.space_group_name_H-M   'P 1'
#
loop_
_entity.id
_entity.type
_entity.pdbx_description
1 polymer ?
#
loop_
_entity_poly.entity_id
_entity_poly.type
_entity_poly.pdbx_seq_one_letter_code
_entity_poly.pdbx_strand_id
1 'polypeptide(L)'
;MPADQGVQHGPLRAAKQREPQGKLFTFRGMEETLYSYIQKHEFEVAMTCEGCSGAVTRILTKLPDVKFEIDLPKKLVWIESDRDVESLTDTLKKCGKEVKYNGTK
;
A
#
# COMPACT_ATOMS: atom_id res chain seq x y z
N MET A 1 -50.73 41.91 -0.98
CA MET A 1 -50.04 42.21 -2.25
C MET A 1 -48.57 41.84 -2.07
N PRO A 2 -48.00 40.96 -2.92
CA PRO A 2 -46.68 40.35 -2.78
C PRO A 2 -45.57 41.12 -3.53
N ALA A 3 -44.37 40.51 -3.59
CA ALA A 3 -43.11 40.89 -4.25
C ALA A 3 -42.11 41.61 -3.31
N ASP A 4 -40.82 41.30 -3.26
CA ASP A 4 -40.00 40.26 -3.88
C ASP A 4 -38.67 40.17 -3.10
N GLN A 5 -37.95 39.10 -3.37
CA GLN A 5 -36.78 38.48 -2.77
C GLN A 5 -35.53 39.38 -2.56
N GLY A 6 -34.70 38.94 -1.62
CA GLY A 6 -33.35 39.47 -1.40
C GLY A 6 -32.50 38.52 -0.56
N VAL A 7 -32.41 37.25 -0.99
CA VAL A 7 -31.51 36.23 -0.43
C VAL A 7 -30.06 36.67 -0.66
N GLN A 8 -29.29 36.84 0.41
CA GLN A 8 -27.84 37.08 0.31
C GLN A 8 -27.09 35.76 0.42
N HIS A 9 -26.38 35.44 -0.65
CA HIS A 9 -25.50 34.28 -0.79
C HIS A 9 -24.05 34.63 -0.38
N GLY A 10 -23.42 33.69 0.34
CA GLY A 10 -22.01 33.31 0.17
C GLY A 10 -21.06 33.66 1.33
N PRO A 11 -19.86 33.03 1.40
CA PRO A 11 -19.35 31.92 0.59
C PRO A 11 -19.13 30.61 1.37
N LEU A 12 -19.20 29.50 0.63
CA LEU A 12 -18.79 28.15 1.04
C LEU A 12 -17.36 28.15 1.56
N ARG A 13 -17.15 27.58 2.76
CA ARG A 13 -15.81 27.27 3.26
C ARG A 13 -15.16 26.22 2.39
N ALA A 14 -13.98 26.57 1.89
CA ALA A 14 -13.14 25.81 0.99
C ALA A 14 -12.88 24.38 1.47
N ALA A 15 -13.20 23.41 0.62
CA ALA A 15 -12.68 22.07 0.69
C ALA A 15 -11.16 22.12 0.44
N LYS A 16 -10.38 21.63 1.40
CA LYS A 16 -8.94 21.46 1.23
C LYS A 16 -8.71 20.26 0.32
N GLN A 17 -8.66 20.57 -0.97
CA GLN A 17 -8.07 19.77 -2.03
C GLN A 17 -6.73 19.19 -1.53
N ARG A 18 -6.64 17.87 -1.38
CA ARG A 18 -5.34 17.20 -1.43
C ARG A 18 -5.12 16.84 -2.89
N GLU A 19 -4.05 17.42 -3.41
CA GLU A 19 -3.43 17.19 -4.71
C GLU A 19 -3.62 15.74 -5.22
N PRO A 20 -4.18 15.53 -6.41
CA PRO A 20 -4.02 14.25 -7.11
C PRO A 20 -2.60 14.21 -7.68
N GLN A 21 -1.73 13.37 -7.12
CA GLN A 21 -0.47 13.06 -7.78
C GLN A 21 -0.79 12.26 -9.06
N GLY A 22 -0.35 12.78 -10.20
CA GLY A 22 -0.18 12.00 -11.43
C GLY A 22 -1.41 11.89 -12.33
N LYS A 23 -1.76 12.99 -13.02
CA LYS A 23 -2.57 12.92 -14.23
C LYS A 23 -1.65 12.60 -15.41
N LEU A 24 -1.66 11.38 -15.93
CA LEU A 24 -1.03 11.05 -17.21
C LEU A 24 -2.09 10.56 -18.20
N PHE A 25 -2.42 11.44 -19.15
CA PHE A 25 -3.06 11.08 -20.40
C PHE A 25 -1.96 10.70 -21.39
N THR A 26 -1.99 9.49 -21.95
CA THR A 26 -1.84 9.24 -23.40
C THR A 26 -2.18 7.78 -23.73
N PHE A 27 -2.84 7.63 -24.88
CA PHE A 27 -3.32 6.40 -25.50
C PHE A 27 -2.15 5.56 -26.08
N ARG A 28 -2.35 4.23 -26.06
CA ARG A 28 -1.71 3.20 -26.90
C ARG A 28 -0.27 2.80 -26.55
N GLY A 29 -0.15 1.69 -25.80
CA GLY A 29 1.01 0.79 -25.82
C GLY A 29 2.25 1.31 -25.08
N MET A 30 2.29 1.12 -23.76
CA MET A 30 3.48 1.34 -22.94
C MET A 30 3.95 0.00 -22.37
N GLU A 31 4.77 -0.72 -23.15
CA GLU A 31 5.90 -1.44 -22.58
C GLU A 31 6.89 -0.39 -22.08
N GLU A 32 6.57 0.25 -20.95
CA GLU A 32 7.56 1.03 -20.24
C GLU A 32 8.22 0.10 -19.23
N THR A 33 9.31 -0.50 -19.70
CA THR A 33 10.41 -0.94 -18.84
C THR A 33 10.98 0.29 -18.14
N LEU A 34 10.24 0.80 -17.15
CA LEU A 34 10.74 1.75 -16.19
C LEU A 34 11.57 0.94 -15.20
N TYR A 35 12.86 1.26 -15.17
CA TYR A 35 13.84 0.79 -14.21
C TYR A 35 13.21 0.57 -12.82
N SER A 36 12.99 -0.70 -12.47
CA SER A 36 12.29 -1.09 -11.25
C SER A 36 13.17 -0.75 -10.04
N TYR A 37 12.78 0.27 -9.27
CA TYR A 37 13.42 0.54 -8.00
C TYR A 37 12.90 -0.48 -6.99
N ILE A 38 13.60 -1.62 -6.90
CA ILE A 38 13.24 -2.70 -5.99
C ILE A 38 13.55 -2.22 -4.56
N GLN A 39 12.50 -1.96 -3.79
CA GLN A 39 12.60 -1.46 -2.43
C GLN A 39 12.51 -2.61 -1.44
N LYS A 40 13.39 -2.58 -0.42
CA LYS A 40 13.36 -3.55 0.69
C LYS A 40 12.50 -3.02 1.83
N HIS A 41 11.32 -3.56 1.98
CA HIS A 41 10.36 -3.20 3.02
C HIS A 41 10.49 -4.11 4.23
N GLU A 42 10.52 -3.53 5.43
CA GLU A 42 10.56 -4.27 6.69
C GLU A 42 9.18 -4.27 7.36
N PHE A 43 8.72 -5.47 7.71
CA PHE A 43 7.47 -5.70 8.42
C PHE A 43 7.72 -6.50 9.69
N GLU A 44 7.04 -6.12 10.75
CA GLU A 44 6.88 -6.91 11.96
C GLU A 44 5.57 -7.70 11.84
N VAL A 45 5.63 -9.02 11.93
CA VAL A 45 4.46 -9.91 11.79
C VAL A 45 4.39 -10.82 13.01
N ALA A 46 3.24 -10.88 13.68
CA ALA A 46 3.04 -11.66 14.90
C ALA A 46 3.05 -13.19 14.67
N MET A 47 4.22 -13.75 14.37
CA MET A 47 4.48 -15.17 14.19
C MET A 47 4.84 -15.81 15.54
N THR A 48 4.26 -16.98 15.83
CA THR A 48 4.48 -17.69 17.10
C THR A 48 5.15 -19.06 16.93
N CYS A 49 5.14 -19.61 15.71
CA CYS A 49 5.73 -20.91 15.38
C CYS A 49 6.07 -21.00 13.89
N GLU A 50 6.79 -22.04 13.51
CA GLU A 50 7.15 -22.36 12.11
C GLU A 50 5.92 -22.49 11.19
N GLY A 51 4.78 -22.91 11.73
CA GLY A 51 3.52 -22.95 10.98
C GLY A 51 3.04 -21.56 10.56
N CYS A 52 3.25 -20.53 11.39
CA CYS A 52 2.88 -19.15 11.08
C CYS A 52 3.81 -18.54 10.03
N SER A 53 5.13 -18.75 10.16
CA SER A 53 6.07 -18.29 9.14
C SER A 53 5.84 -19.02 7.82
N GLY A 54 5.53 -20.32 7.83
CA GLY A 54 5.13 -21.06 6.64
C GLY A 54 3.87 -20.52 5.97
N ALA A 55 2.88 -20.05 6.74
CA ALA A 55 1.69 -19.39 6.18
C ALA A 55 2.03 -18.06 5.48
N VAL A 56 2.95 -17.28 6.06
CA VAL A 56 3.47 -16.04 5.45
C VAL A 56 4.23 -16.36 4.15
N THR A 57 5.13 -17.34 4.16
CA THR A 57 5.83 -17.80 2.95
C THR A 57 4.84 -18.18 1.85
N ARG A 58 3.82 -19.01 2.17
CA ARG A 58 2.82 -19.45 1.19
C ARG A 58 2.04 -18.32 0.53
N ILE A 59 1.85 -17.19 1.23
CA ILE A 59 1.11 -16.06 0.67
C ILE A 59 2.00 -15.14 -0.14
N LEU A 60 3.24 -14.95 0.29
CA LEU A 60 4.23 -14.16 -0.44
C LEU A 60 4.70 -14.85 -1.72
N THR A 61 4.85 -16.18 -1.73
CA THR A 61 5.17 -16.95 -2.95
C THR A 61 4.07 -16.88 -4.02
N LYS A 62 2.84 -16.48 -3.67
CA LYS A 62 1.77 -16.24 -4.66
C LYS A 62 1.91 -14.90 -5.38
N LEU A 63 2.71 -13.98 -4.85
CA LEU A 63 3.00 -12.72 -5.51
C LEU A 63 4.16 -12.94 -6.49
N PRO A 64 3.99 -12.61 -7.79
CA PRO A 64 5.11 -12.63 -8.72
C PRO A 64 6.09 -11.50 -8.38
N ASP A 65 7.36 -11.74 -8.68
CA ASP A 65 8.45 -10.75 -8.60
C ASP A 65 8.73 -10.20 -7.18
N VAL A 66 8.43 -11.00 -6.16
CA VAL A 66 8.73 -10.68 -4.77
C VAL A 66 9.85 -11.58 -4.24
N LYS A 67 10.92 -10.97 -3.73
CA LYS A 67 11.92 -11.66 -2.90
C LYS A 67 11.65 -11.35 -1.44
N PHE A 68 11.83 -12.31 -0.55
CA PHE A 68 11.56 -12.08 0.87
C PHE A 68 12.43 -12.93 1.79
N GLU A 69 12.65 -12.42 2.99
CA GLU A 69 13.41 -13.06 4.07
C GLU A 69 12.55 -13.03 5.34
N ILE A 70 12.52 -14.12 6.10
CA ILE A 70 11.72 -14.23 7.33
C ILE A 70 12.63 -14.61 8.49
N ASP A 71 12.60 -13.81 9.55
CA ASP A 71 13.26 -14.07 10.83
C ASP A 71 12.18 -14.31 11.89
N LEU A 72 11.90 -15.59 12.15
CA LEU A 72 10.93 -16.03 13.16
C LEU A 72 11.27 -15.55 14.59
N PRO A 73 12.53 -15.65 15.10
CA PRO A 73 12.81 -15.23 16.47
C PRO A 73 12.63 -13.72 16.68
N LYS A 74 12.90 -12.89 15.66
CA LYS A 74 12.65 -11.44 15.71
C LYS A 74 11.26 -11.04 15.24
N LYS A 75 10.48 -11.96 14.68
CA LYS A 75 9.16 -11.71 14.08
C LYS A 75 9.22 -10.69 12.94
N LEU A 76 10.32 -10.68 12.19
CA LEU A 76 10.57 -9.75 11.09
C LEU A 76 10.42 -10.45 9.74
N VAL A 77 9.91 -9.70 8.77
CA VAL A 77 9.79 -10.10 7.37
C VAL A 77 10.31 -8.95 6.53
N TRP A 78 11.33 -9.22 5.72
CA TRP A 78 11.82 -8.27 4.72
C TRP A 78 11.30 -8.67 3.35
N ILE A 79 10.77 -7.72 2.60
CA ILE A 79 10.18 -7.94 1.28
C ILE A 79 10.81 -6.97 0.29
N GLU A 80 11.48 -7.51 -0.71
CA GLU A 80 12.03 -6.79 -1.85
C GLU A 80 11.04 -6.90 -3.02
N SER A 81 10.43 -5.77 -3.38
CA SER A 81 9.49 -5.69 -4.51
C SER A 81 9.37 -4.27 -5.06
N ASP A 82 8.82 -4.15 -6.25
CA ASP A 82 8.40 -2.89 -6.89
C ASP A 82 6.99 -2.43 -6.47
N ARG A 83 6.25 -3.30 -5.75
CA ARG A 83 4.87 -3.07 -5.34
C ARG A 83 4.74 -2.07 -4.20
N ASP A 84 3.56 -1.44 -4.14
CA ASP A 84 3.20 -0.54 -3.04
C ASP A 84 3.13 -1.24 -1.68
N VAL A 85 3.56 -0.52 -0.63
CA VAL A 85 3.54 -1.00 0.76
C VAL A 85 2.15 -1.43 1.21
N GLU A 86 1.09 -0.75 0.75
CA GLU A 86 -0.30 -1.12 1.06
C GLU A 86 -0.64 -2.51 0.51
N SER A 87 -0.28 -2.80 -0.74
CA SER A 87 -0.51 -4.11 -1.37
C SER A 87 0.25 -5.23 -0.63
N LEU A 88 1.47 -4.96 -0.19
CA LEU A 88 2.27 -5.91 0.60
C LEU A 88 1.63 -6.15 1.97
N THR A 89 1.21 -5.07 2.64
CA THR A 89 0.56 -5.11 3.96
C THR A 89 -0.74 -5.91 3.90
N ASP A 90 -1.58 -5.66 2.90
CA ASP A 90 -2.84 -6.40 2.73
C ASP A 90 -2.62 -7.87 2.38
N THR A 91 -1.55 -8.18 1.65
CA THR A 91 -1.17 -9.57 1.40
C THR A 91 -0.74 -10.27 2.68
N LEU A 92 0.06 -9.61 3.53
CA LEU A 92 0.45 -10.16 4.83
C LEU A 92 -0.76 -10.31 5.75
N LYS A 93 -1.69 -9.36 5.81
CA LYS A 93 -2.91 -9.45 6.66
C LYS A 93 -3.77 -10.68 6.35
N LYS A 94 -3.74 -11.21 5.12
CA LYS A 94 -4.44 -12.45 4.76
C LYS A 94 -3.94 -13.69 5.52
N CYS A 95 -2.77 -13.64 6.17
CA CYS A 95 -2.34 -14.70 7.07
C CYS A 95 -3.06 -14.69 8.43
N GLY A 96 -3.92 -13.70 8.69
CA GLY A 96 -4.68 -13.56 9.93
C GLY A 96 -3.81 -13.18 11.13
N LYS A 97 -2.67 -12.53 10.88
CA LYS A 97 -1.75 -12.05 11.92
C LYS A 97 -1.72 -10.53 11.95
N GLU A 98 -1.32 -9.99 13.08
CA GLU A 98 -0.99 -8.58 13.20
C GLU A 98 0.27 -8.28 12.39
N VAL A 99 0.20 -7.20 11.60
CA VAL A 99 1.25 -6.74 10.69
C VAL A 99 1.49 -5.27 10.94
N LYS A 100 2.75 -4.90 11.16
CA LYS A 100 3.19 -3.52 11.34
C LYS A 100 4.33 -3.23 10.36
N TYR A 101 4.27 -2.07 9.73
CA TYR A 101 5.31 -1.62 8.81
C TYR A 101 6.37 -0.82 9.58
N ASN A 102 7.65 -1.22 9.46
CA ASN A 102 8.77 -0.55 10.11
C ASN A 102 9.47 0.46 9.19
N GLY A 103 9.28 0.37 7.87
CA GLY A 103 9.89 1.27 6.89
C GLY A 103 10.62 0.53 5.77
N THR A 104 11.33 1.30 4.96
CA THR A 104 12.22 0.78 3.91
C THR A 104 13.67 0.74 4.41
N LYS A 105 14.42 -0.28 4.00
CA LYS A 105 15.84 -0.47 4.30
C LYS A 105 16.72 -0.23 3.09
#